data_AF-A0A8X8C5L8-F1
#
_entry.id   AF-A0A8X8C5L8-F1
#
_cell.length_a   1.000
_cell.length_b   1.000
_cell.length_c   1.000
_cell.angle_alpha   90.00
_cell.angle_beta   90.00
_cell.angle_gamma   90.00
#
_symmetry.space_group_name_H-M   'P 1'
#
loop_
_entity.id
_entity.type
_entity.pdbx_description
1 polymer ?
#
loop_
_entity_poly.entity_id
_entity_poly.type
_entity_poly.pdbx_seq_one_letter_code
_entity_poly.pdbx_strand_id
1 'polypeptide(L)'
;MKGLFKSKPRTPVDIVRQTRDLLIYADQSSASLSDSKREEKMAELAKNIRELKSILYGNSESEPVSEACAQLTQEFFRENTLRLLIFCLSQLNLEARKDATQVVANLQRQQVNSRLIASDYLEKNTDLLDTLIAGYENTDMALHYGVMLRECIRHQTVARYVLESPNVKKFFDYIQLPYFDISADAAATFKELLTRHKSTVAEFLSKNYDWVSSAVTYV
;
A
#
# COMPACT_ATOMS: atom_id res chain seq x y z
N MET A 1 -24.75 38.91 -14.54
CA MET A 1 -23.51 38.23 -14.97
C MET A 1 -22.87 37.58 -13.74
N LYS A 2 -23.08 36.27 -13.53
CA LYS A 2 -22.34 35.51 -12.50
C LYS A 2 -21.00 35.13 -13.11
N GLY A 3 -19.94 35.87 -12.77
CA GLY A 3 -18.59 35.55 -13.18
C GLY A 3 -18.24 34.14 -12.73
N LEU A 4 -17.95 33.26 -13.70
CA LEU A 4 -17.36 31.96 -13.45
C LEU A 4 -15.97 32.18 -12.83
N PHE A 5 -15.89 32.20 -11.51
CA PHE A 5 -14.62 31.94 -10.83
C PHE A 5 -14.29 30.47 -11.10
N LYS A 6 -13.47 30.20 -12.12
CA LYS A 6 -12.83 28.89 -12.26
C LYS A 6 -11.95 28.73 -11.03
N SER A 7 -12.29 27.77 -10.16
CA SER A 7 -11.45 27.40 -9.03
C SER A 7 -10.04 27.10 -9.54
N LYS A 8 -9.03 27.63 -8.84
CA LYS A 8 -7.62 27.37 -9.16
C LYS A 8 -7.41 25.85 -9.29
N PRO A 9 -6.69 25.37 -10.32
CA PRO A 9 -6.39 23.94 -10.44
C PRO A 9 -5.67 23.47 -9.17
N ARG A 10 -6.12 22.34 -8.61
CA ARG A 10 -5.51 21.75 -7.42
C ARG A 10 -4.11 21.25 -7.77
N THR A 11 -3.14 21.52 -6.92
CA THR A 11 -1.79 20.97 -7.07
C THR A 11 -1.74 19.53 -6.56
N PRO A 12 -0.72 18.73 -6.93
CA PRO A 12 -0.54 17.39 -6.37
C PRO A 12 -0.53 17.37 -4.83
N VAL A 13 0.10 18.39 -4.22
CA VAL A 13 0.16 18.59 -2.77
C VAL A 13 -1.24 18.83 -2.19
N ASP A 14 -2.05 19.67 -2.82
CA ASP A 14 -3.41 19.95 -2.35
C ASP A 14 -4.29 18.68 -2.35
N ILE A 15 -4.14 17.85 -3.39
CA ILE A 15 -4.90 16.60 -3.53
C ILE A 15 -4.50 15.62 -2.44
N VAL A 16 -3.20 15.48 -2.13
CA VAL A 16 -2.73 14.63 -1.04
C VAL A 16 -3.30 15.10 0.30
N ARG A 17 -3.23 16.40 0.59
CA ARG A 17 -3.76 16.96 1.85
C ARG A 17 -5.26 16.71 2.00
N GLN A 18 -6.03 17.02 0.97
CA GLN A 18 -7.47 16.77 0.98
C GLN A 18 -7.79 15.27 1.10
N THR A 19 -7.01 14.40 0.45
CA THR A 19 -7.14 12.94 0.60
C THR A 19 -6.91 12.53 2.06
N ARG A 20 -5.85 13.04 2.68
CA ARG A 20 -5.53 12.76 4.08
C ARG A 20 -6.63 13.22 5.03
N ASP A 21 -7.17 14.42 4.85
CA ASP A 21 -8.25 14.93 5.70
C ASP A 21 -9.51 14.04 5.61
N LEU A 22 -9.83 13.56 4.41
CA LEU A 22 -10.93 12.62 4.18
C LEU A 22 -10.65 11.22 4.77
N LEU A 23 -9.40 10.76 4.76
CA LEU A 23 -9.00 9.52 5.41
C LEU A 23 -9.10 9.62 6.93
N ILE A 24 -8.66 10.74 7.53
CA ILE A 24 -8.84 11.00 8.97
C ILE A 24 -10.31 10.99 9.33
N TYR A 25 -11.15 11.61 8.49
CA TYR A 25 -12.60 11.57 8.67
C TYR A 25 -13.16 10.14 8.61
N ALA A 26 -12.71 9.32 7.66
CA ALA A 26 -13.13 7.92 7.54
C ALA A 26 -12.69 7.08 8.74
N ASP A 27 -11.47 7.29 9.24
CA ASP A 27 -10.93 6.59 10.41
C ASP A 27 -11.69 6.93 11.70
N GLN A 28 -12.05 8.20 11.89
CA GLN A 28 -12.75 8.69 13.09
C GLN A 28 -14.27 8.44 13.09
N SER A 29 -14.85 8.06 11.94
CA SER A 29 -16.30 7.95 11.77
C SER A 29 -16.86 6.66 12.39
N SER A 30 -16.82 6.57 13.72
CA SER A 30 -17.70 5.69 14.50
C SER A 30 -18.87 6.53 15.08
N ALA A 31 -20.03 6.46 14.43
CA ALA A 31 -21.35 6.66 15.04
C ALA A 31 -21.98 8.07 15.25
N SER A 32 -21.59 9.16 14.56
CA SER A 32 -22.19 10.50 14.85
C SER A 32 -22.77 11.33 13.69
N LEU A 33 -22.80 10.84 12.45
CA LEU A 33 -23.29 11.62 11.30
C LEU A 33 -24.34 10.88 10.47
N SER A 34 -25.18 11.64 9.76
CA SER A 34 -26.17 11.08 8.83
C SER A 34 -25.47 10.31 7.72
N ASP A 35 -26.07 9.19 7.29
CA ASP A 35 -25.51 8.33 6.25
C ASP A 35 -25.20 9.09 4.96
N SER A 36 -26.02 10.09 4.60
CA SER A 36 -25.83 10.93 3.41
C SER A 36 -24.52 11.71 3.40
N LYS A 37 -24.11 12.28 4.55
CA LYS A 37 -22.89 13.09 4.64
C LYS A 37 -21.65 12.19 4.60
N ARG A 38 -21.75 11.00 5.18
CA ARG A 38 -20.70 9.98 5.09
C ARG A 38 -20.52 9.52 3.64
N GLU A 39 -21.61 9.23 2.95
CA GLU A 39 -21.58 8.81 1.54
C GLU A 39 -20.93 9.88 0.64
N GLU A 40 -21.29 11.16 0.82
CA GLU A 40 -20.68 12.28 0.09
C GLU A 40 -19.16 12.34 0.30
N LYS A 41 -18.70 12.22 1.56
CA LYS A 41 -17.28 12.25 1.90
C LYS A 41 -16.50 11.05 1.37
N MET A 42 -17.10 9.87 1.38
CA MET A 42 -16.49 8.67 0.81
C MET A 42 -16.41 8.74 -0.73
N ALA A 43 -17.40 9.35 -1.39
CA ALA A 43 -17.35 9.61 -2.83
C ALA A 43 -16.26 10.63 -3.19
N GLU A 44 -16.11 11.68 -2.38
CA GLU A 44 -15.02 12.66 -2.52
C GLU A 44 -13.65 12.01 -2.35
N LEU A 45 -13.51 11.12 -1.37
CA LEU A 45 -12.27 10.36 -1.13
C LEU A 45 -11.93 9.46 -2.33
N ALA A 46 -12.89 8.71 -2.84
CA ALA A 46 -12.70 7.86 -4.02
C ALA A 46 -12.27 8.68 -5.26
N LYS A 47 -12.84 9.88 -5.44
CA LYS A 47 -12.44 10.80 -6.51
C LYS A 47 -10.99 11.25 -6.36
N ASN A 48 -10.57 11.63 -5.15
CA ASN A 48 -9.20 12.06 -4.93
C ASN A 48 -8.19 10.91 -5.10
N ILE A 49 -8.51 9.70 -4.64
CA ILE A 49 -7.66 8.51 -4.86
C ILE A 49 -7.45 8.25 -6.37
N ARG A 50 -8.52 8.37 -7.18
CA ARG A 50 -8.42 8.25 -8.64
C ARG A 50 -7.53 9.33 -9.25
N GLU A 51 -7.58 10.55 -8.73
CA GLU A 51 -6.74 11.65 -9.19
C GLU A 51 -5.27 11.45 -8.82
N LEU A 52 -4.98 10.95 -7.61
CA LEU A 52 -3.64 10.51 -7.21
C LEU A 52 -3.11 9.45 -8.18
N LYS A 53 -3.94 8.45 -8.52
CA LYS A 53 -3.59 7.42 -9.51
C LYS A 53 -3.28 8.05 -10.87
N SER A 54 -4.12 8.96 -11.36
CA SER A 54 -3.91 9.64 -12.64
C SER A 54 -2.62 10.46 -12.68
N ILE A 55 -2.20 11.06 -11.56
CA ILE A 55 -0.91 11.77 -11.50
C ILE A 55 0.24 10.77 -11.62
N LEU A 56 0.15 9.62 -10.95
CA LEU A 56 1.22 8.62 -10.86
C LEU A 56 1.36 7.72 -12.09
N TYR A 57 0.29 7.51 -12.84
CA TYR A 57 0.26 6.64 -14.02
C TYR A 57 0.00 7.39 -15.34
N GLY A 58 -0.37 8.68 -15.27
CA GLY A 58 -0.92 9.40 -16.41
C GLY A 58 -2.37 8.99 -16.70
N ASN A 59 -2.84 9.39 -17.87
CA ASN A 59 -4.16 9.05 -18.41
C ASN A 59 -4.07 8.85 -19.93
N SER A 60 -5.21 8.70 -20.61
CA SER A 60 -5.26 8.51 -22.07
C SER A 60 -4.72 9.70 -22.88
N GLU A 61 -4.60 10.88 -22.27
CA GLU A 61 -4.21 12.12 -22.93
C GLU A 61 -2.78 12.57 -22.58
N SER A 62 -2.23 12.10 -21.46
CA SER A 62 -0.97 12.61 -20.91
C SER A 62 -0.21 11.57 -20.09
N GLU A 63 1.10 11.52 -20.31
CA GLU A 63 2.04 10.75 -19.48
C GLU A 63 2.24 11.40 -18.10
N PRO A 64 2.62 10.61 -17.08
CA PRO A 64 2.88 11.14 -15.74
C PRO A 64 4.06 12.12 -15.75
N VAL A 65 3.84 13.33 -15.22
CA VAL A 65 4.88 14.35 -15.10
C VAL A 65 5.75 14.04 -13.88
N SER A 66 7.06 13.88 -14.10
CA SER A 66 8.02 13.50 -13.04
C SER A 66 8.00 14.45 -11.83
N GLU A 67 7.95 15.76 -12.05
CA GLU A 67 7.88 16.74 -10.96
C GLU A 67 6.60 16.59 -10.13
N ALA A 68 5.44 16.40 -10.79
CA ALA A 68 4.17 16.21 -10.11
C ALA A 68 4.16 14.91 -9.29
N CYS A 69 4.73 13.83 -9.82
CA CYS A 69 4.89 12.57 -9.11
C CYS A 69 5.79 12.74 -7.87
N ALA A 70 6.91 13.46 -8.00
CA ALA A 70 7.82 13.71 -6.89
C ALA A 70 7.17 14.56 -5.78
N GLN A 71 6.44 15.62 -6.15
CA GLN A 71 5.70 16.46 -5.19
C GLN A 71 4.61 15.66 -4.46
N LEU A 72 3.82 14.86 -5.19
CA LEU A 72 2.81 13.97 -4.61
C LEU A 72 3.46 13.00 -3.63
N THR A 73 4.52 12.30 -4.07
CA THR A 73 5.22 11.29 -3.28
C THR A 73 5.76 11.90 -1.98
N GLN A 74 6.42 13.05 -2.07
CA GLN A 74 6.98 13.75 -0.91
C GLN A 74 5.88 14.10 0.11
N GLU A 75 4.78 14.70 -0.33
CA GLU A 75 3.70 15.08 0.57
C GLU A 75 2.98 13.85 1.16
N PHE A 76 2.83 12.78 0.37
CA PHE A 76 2.11 11.57 0.78
C PHE A 76 2.79 10.86 1.96
N PHE A 77 4.13 10.82 1.96
CA PHE A 77 4.89 10.22 3.06
C PHE A 77 5.11 11.17 4.24
N ARG A 78 5.07 12.49 4.03
CA ARG A 78 5.38 13.50 5.06
C ARG A 78 4.47 13.42 6.29
N GLU A 79 3.17 13.24 6.07
CA GLU A 79 2.13 13.35 7.11
C GLU A 79 1.42 12.02 7.40
N ASN A 80 2.10 10.88 7.16
CA ASN A 80 1.57 9.52 7.36
C ASN A 80 0.29 9.18 6.57
N THR A 81 0.10 9.76 5.38
CA THR A 81 -1.07 9.46 4.52
C THR A 81 -1.10 7.98 4.11
N LEU A 82 0.07 7.35 3.90
CA LEU A 82 0.16 5.92 3.60
C LEU A 82 -0.48 5.05 4.68
N ARG A 83 -0.17 5.33 5.94
CA ARG A 83 -0.72 4.60 7.09
C ARG A 83 -2.24 4.68 7.08
N LEU A 84 -2.77 5.90 7.03
CA LEU A 84 -4.21 6.14 7.01
C LEU A 84 -4.90 5.42 5.84
N LEU A 85 -4.29 5.45 4.64
CA LEU A 85 -4.85 4.78 3.48
C LEU A 85 -4.91 3.25 3.65
N ILE A 86 -3.88 2.65 4.25
CA ILE A 86 -3.85 1.20 4.54
C ILE A 86 -4.96 0.84 5.53
N PHE A 87 -5.10 1.56 6.64
CA PHE A 87 -6.11 1.26 7.66
C PHE A 87 -7.55 1.53 7.20
N CYS A 88 -7.77 2.55 6.36
CA CYS A 88 -9.10 2.85 5.81
C CYS A 88 -9.46 2.02 4.58
N LEU A 89 -8.58 1.17 4.04
CA LEU A 89 -8.76 0.51 2.75
C LEU A 89 -10.07 -0.32 2.69
N SER A 90 -10.42 -1.01 3.78
CA SER A 90 -11.64 -1.82 3.88
C SER A 90 -12.92 -0.98 3.85
N GLN A 91 -12.85 0.31 4.19
CA GLN A 91 -14.00 1.22 4.16
C GLN A 91 -14.30 1.74 2.75
N LEU A 92 -13.34 1.64 1.83
CA LEU A 92 -13.50 2.08 0.45
C LEU A 92 -14.37 1.11 -0.37
N ASN A 93 -15.01 1.64 -1.42
CA ASN A 93 -15.67 0.80 -2.41
C ASN A 93 -14.64 0.05 -3.29
N LEU A 94 -15.11 -0.96 -4.04
CA LEU A 94 -14.26 -1.87 -4.82
C LEU A 94 -13.30 -1.15 -5.78
N GLU A 95 -13.77 -0.13 -6.49
CA GLU A 95 -12.93 0.60 -7.46
C GLU A 95 -11.88 1.45 -6.73
N ALA A 96 -12.28 2.14 -5.65
CA ALA A 96 -11.36 2.94 -4.85
C ALA A 96 -10.30 2.08 -4.15
N ARG A 97 -10.61 0.84 -3.75
CA ARG A 97 -9.60 -0.12 -3.23
C ARG A 97 -8.55 -0.47 -4.29
N LYS A 98 -8.97 -0.73 -5.53
CA LYS A 98 -8.06 -1.00 -6.65
C LYS A 98 -7.18 0.22 -6.94
N ASP A 99 -7.77 1.40 -7.02
CA ASP A 99 -7.04 2.64 -7.26
C ASP A 99 -6.03 2.91 -6.14
N ALA A 100 -6.44 2.77 -4.87
CA ALA A 100 -5.57 2.92 -3.70
C ALA A 100 -4.41 1.93 -3.72
N THR A 101 -4.66 0.68 -4.10
CA THR A 101 -3.62 -0.36 -4.24
C THR A 101 -2.57 0.05 -5.27
N GLN A 102 -3.00 0.55 -6.42
CA GLN A 102 -2.09 1.02 -7.47
C GLN A 102 -1.30 2.27 -7.03
N VAL A 103 -1.94 3.20 -6.33
CA VAL A 103 -1.27 4.37 -5.73
C VAL A 103 -0.16 3.91 -4.79
N VAL A 104 -0.47 3.05 -3.81
CA VAL A 104 0.52 2.54 -2.86
C VAL A 104 1.66 1.80 -3.56
N ALA A 105 1.34 0.96 -4.54
CA ALA A 105 2.32 0.22 -5.33
C ALA A 105 3.29 1.13 -6.09
N ASN A 106 2.75 2.15 -6.78
CA ASN A 106 3.54 3.08 -7.57
C ASN A 106 4.47 3.92 -6.68
N LEU A 107 3.98 4.39 -5.54
CA LEU A 107 4.75 5.20 -4.58
C LEU A 107 6.04 4.51 -4.09
N GLN A 108 6.07 3.17 -4.01
CA GLN A 108 7.29 2.42 -3.62
C GLN A 108 8.43 2.52 -4.65
N ARG A 109 8.13 3.00 -5.86
CA ARG A 109 9.07 3.11 -6.99
C ARG A 109 9.44 4.55 -7.31
N GLN A 110 8.71 5.52 -6.77
CA GLN A 110 8.92 6.94 -7.03
C GLN A 110 10.22 7.44 -6.38
N GLN A 111 11.00 8.19 -7.17
CA GLN A 111 12.21 8.85 -6.69
C GLN A 111 11.93 10.32 -6.43
N VAL A 112 12.28 10.79 -5.24
CA VAL A 112 12.26 12.21 -4.89
C VAL A 112 13.71 12.63 -4.67
N ASN A 113 14.21 13.56 -5.47
CA ASN A 113 15.62 13.97 -5.48
C ASN A 113 16.58 12.76 -5.59
N SER A 114 16.27 11.84 -6.51
CA SER A 114 17.01 10.59 -6.75
C SER A 114 17.05 9.62 -5.57
N ARG A 115 16.14 9.74 -4.59
CA ARG A 115 16.02 8.84 -3.44
C ARG A 115 14.65 8.17 -3.37
N LEU A 116 14.61 6.91 -2.98
CA LEU A 116 13.40 6.15 -2.72
C LEU A 116 12.92 6.40 -1.27
N ILE A 117 12.28 7.54 -1.03
CA ILE A 117 11.87 7.97 0.32
C ILE A 117 10.85 7.01 0.98
N ALA A 118 10.16 6.18 0.19
CA ALA A 118 9.29 5.13 0.68
C ALA A 118 10.02 4.12 1.57
N SER A 119 11.27 3.79 1.24
CA SER A 119 12.12 2.89 2.02
C SER A 119 12.35 3.45 3.43
N ASP A 120 12.73 4.72 3.52
CA ASP A 120 13.02 5.41 4.80
C ASP A 120 11.76 5.56 5.66
N TYR A 121 10.60 5.75 5.01
CA TYR A 121 9.32 5.80 5.70
C TYR A 121 8.94 4.45 6.30
N LEU A 122 9.05 3.37 5.51
CA LEU A 122 8.67 2.02 5.94
C LEU A 122 9.57 1.49 7.05
N GLU A 123 10.87 1.81 7.01
CA GLU A 123 11.81 1.46 8.09
C GLU A 123 11.39 2.06 9.45
N LYS A 124 10.71 3.21 9.45
CA LYS A 124 10.19 3.87 10.66
C LYS A 124 8.76 3.45 11.02
N ASN A 125 8.10 2.67 10.17
CA ASN A 125 6.68 2.29 10.28
C ASN A 125 6.49 0.80 9.95
N THR A 126 7.34 -0.06 10.50
CA THR A 126 7.39 -1.50 10.16
C THR A 126 6.12 -2.25 10.55
N ASP A 127 5.34 -1.73 11.50
CA ASP A 127 4.04 -2.28 11.89
C ASP A 127 3.00 -2.26 10.73
N LEU A 128 3.21 -1.40 9.73
CA LEU A 128 2.42 -1.45 8.49
C LEU A 128 2.63 -2.78 7.74
N LEU A 129 3.83 -3.35 7.79
CA LEU A 129 4.13 -4.63 7.15
C LEU A 129 3.41 -5.76 7.88
N ASP A 130 3.36 -5.72 9.20
CA ASP A 130 2.61 -6.69 10.00
C ASP A 130 1.11 -6.62 9.68
N THR A 131 0.59 -5.41 9.49
CA THR A 131 -0.79 -5.17 9.05
C THR A 131 -1.05 -5.75 7.66
N LEU A 132 -0.16 -5.51 6.69
CA LEU A 132 -0.28 -6.04 5.34
C LEU A 132 -0.20 -7.58 5.30
N ILE A 133 0.66 -8.19 6.13
CA ILE A 133 0.77 -9.65 6.23
C ILE A 133 -0.49 -10.26 6.86
N ALA A 134 -0.95 -9.72 7.99
CA ALA A 134 -2.21 -10.16 8.61
C ALA A 134 -3.42 -9.97 7.68
N GLY A 135 -3.31 -9.05 6.72
CA GLY A 135 -4.29 -8.80 5.68
C GLY A 135 -4.71 -10.01 4.85
N TYR A 136 -3.87 -11.06 4.74
CA TYR A 136 -4.23 -12.32 4.07
C TYR A 136 -5.35 -13.09 4.79
N GLU A 137 -5.60 -12.79 6.08
CA GLU A 137 -6.69 -13.39 6.87
C GLU A 137 -8.07 -12.81 6.47
N ASN A 138 -8.11 -11.67 5.77
CA ASN A 138 -9.34 -11.07 5.26
C ASN A 138 -9.46 -11.31 3.75
N THR A 139 -10.33 -12.23 3.35
CA THR A 139 -10.50 -12.65 1.94
C THR A 139 -10.83 -11.51 0.99
N ASP A 140 -11.58 -10.50 1.44
CA ASP A 140 -11.98 -9.35 0.62
C ASP A 140 -10.83 -8.37 0.37
N MET A 141 -9.81 -8.40 1.24
CA MET A 141 -8.68 -7.47 1.22
C MET A 141 -7.34 -8.13 0.87
N ALA A 142 -7.25 -9.46 0.96
CA ALA A 142 -6.01 -10.21 0.85
C ALA A 142 -5.21 -9.88 -0.41
N LEU A 143 -5.86 -9.84 -1.58
CA LEU A 143 -5.18 -9.53 -2.84
C LEU A 143 -4.68 -8.07 -2.91
N HIS A 144 -5.42 -7.14 -2.29
CA HIS A 144 -4.98 -5.74 -2.21
C HIS A 144 -3.74 -5.60 -1.34
N TYR A 145 -3.77 -6.21 -0.15
CA TYR A 145 -2.65 -6.18 0.78
C TYR A 145 -1.45 -6.96 0.28
N GLY A 146 -1.65 -8.08 -0.41
CA GLY A 146 -0.59 -8.86 -1.06
C GLY A 146 0.16 -8.06 -2.12
N VAL A 147 -0.55 -7.34 -2.98
CA VAL A 147 0.07 -6.43 -3.97
C VAL A 147 0.87 -5.32 -3.28
N MET A 148 0.29 -4.66 -2.27
CA MET A 148 1.01 -3.60 -1.53
C MET A 148 2.26 -4.15 -0.83
N LEU A 149 2.16 -5.33 -0.21
CA LEU A 149 3.26 -5.97 0.49
C LEU A 149 4.41 -6.34 -0.46
N ARG A 150 4.10 -6.93 -1.63
CA ARG A 150 5.11 -7.23 -2.66
C ARG A 150 5.88 -6.00 -3.09
N GLU A 151 5.21 -4.86 -3.25
CA GLU A 151 5.87 -3.61 -3.61
C GLU A 151 6.75 -3.06 -2.48
N CYS A 152 6.36 -3.28 -1.22
CA CYS A 152 7.14 -2.87 -0.06
C CYS A 152 8.41 -3.73 0.12
N ILE A 153 8.33 -5.06 -0.04
CA ILE A 153 9.49 -5.97 0.13
C ILE A 153 10.55 -5.81 -0.98
N ARG A 154 10.29 -4.98 -1.98
CA ARG A 154 11.33 -4.51 -2.90
C ARG A 154 12.45 -3.76 -2.19
N HIS A 155 12.17 -3.12 -1.06
CA HIS A 155 13.18 -2.46 -0.24
C HIS A 155 13.87 -3.50 0.67
N GLN A 156 15.20 -3.52 0.67
CA GLN A 156 15.97 -4.53 1.41
C GLN A 156 15.72 -4.45 2.92
N THR A 157 15.57 -3.25 3.48
CA THR A 157 15.27 -3.01 4.91
C THR A 157 13.93 -3.64 5.30
N VAL A 158 12.91 -3.46 4.45
CA VAL A 158 11.57 -4.05 4.62
C VAL A 158 11.61 -5.57 4.53
N ALA A 159 12.27 -6.12 3.49
CA ALA A 159 12.40 -7.57 3.34
C ALA A 159 13.14 -8.20 4.53
N ARG A 160 14.20 -7.56 5.03
CA ARG A 160 14.91 -7.99 6.23
C ARG A 160 13.98 -8.02 7.44
N TYR A 161 13.21 -6.96 7.67
CA TYR A 161 12.24 -6.92 8.77
C TYR A 161 11.26 -8.09 8.71
N VAL A 162 10.65 -8.34 7.55
CA VAL A 162 9.67 -9.43 7.41
C VAL A 162 10.32 -10.79 7.64
N LEU A 163 11.52 -11.04 7.10
CA LEU A 163 12.24 -12.29 7.29
C LEU A 163 12.62 -12.52 8.76
N GLU A 164 13.02 -11.48 9.48
CA GLU A 164 13.42 -11.58 10.89
C GLU A 164 12.21 -11.58 11.85
N SER A 165 11.02 -11.27 11.35
CA SER A 165 9.77 -11.26 12.12
C SER A 165 9.13 -12.65 12.23
N PRO A 166 8.44 -12.98 13.34
CA PRO A 166 7.62 -14.19 13.44
C PRO A 166 6.56 -14.31 12.33
N ASN A 167 6.16 -13.18 11.73
CA ASN A 167 5.16 -13.14 10.66
C ASN A 167 5.59 -13.88 9.39
N VAL A 168 6.90 -14.11 9.16
CA VAL A 168 7.36 -14.94 8.03
C VAL A 168 6.75 -16.35 8.05
N LYS A 169 6.45 -16.87 9.25
CA LYS A 169 5.90 -18.23 9.40
C LYS A 169 4.47 -18.34 8.90
N LYS A 170 3.71 -17.24 8.96
CA LYS A 170 2.31 -17.21 8.52
C LYS A 170 2.15 -17.48 7.03
N PHE A 171 3.18 -17.22 6.21
CA PHE A 171 3.13 -17.52 4.78
C PHE A 171 2.91 -19.01 4.50
N PHE A 172 3.40 -19.92 5.35
CA PHE A 172 3.14 -21.35 5.18
C PHE A 172 1.65 -21.68 5.33
N ASP A 173 0.96 -21.03 6.27
CA ASP A 173 -0.48 -21.16 6.44
C ASP A 173 -1.24 -20.52 5.27
N TYR A 174 -0.81 -19.32 4.85
CA TYR A 174 -1.47 -18.58 3.76
C TYR A 174 -1.36 -19.27 2.40
N ILE A 175 -0.24 -19.93 2.12
CA ILE A 175 -0.04 -20.71 0.89
C ILE A 175 -0.96 -21.95 0.85
N GLN A 176 -1.41 -22.44 2.00
CA GLN A 176 -2.31 -23.59 2.09
C GLN A 176 -3.80 -23.21 2.17
N LEU A 177 -4.13 -21.92 2.05
CA LEU A 177 -5.53 -21.47 2.08
C LEU A 177 -6.35 -22.11 0.94
N PRO A 178 -7.63 -22.43 1.17
CA PRO A 178 -8.50 -23.07 0.17
C PRO A 178 -8.85 -22.14 -1.01
N TYR A 179 -8.53 -20.85 -0.91
CA TYR A 179 -8.77 -19.85 -1.95
C TYR A 179 -7.55 -19.78 -2.88
N PHE A 180 -7.66 -20.37 -4.07
CA PHE A 180 -6.56 -20.47 -5.02
C PHE A 180 -5.86 -19.13 -5.29
N ASP A 181 -6.62 -18.07 -5.58
CA ASP A 181 -6.04 -16.75 -5.91
C ASP A 181 -5.23 -16.17 -4.74
N ILE A 182 -5.70 -16.35 -3.50
CA ILE A 182 -5.04 -15.85 -2.29
C ILE A 182 -3.80 -16.69 -1.97
N SER A 183 -3.92 -18.02 -2.05
CA SER A 183 -2.81 -18.95 -1.86
C SER A 183 -1.68 -18.71 -2.88
N ALA A 184 -2.03 -18.56 -4.16
CA ALA A 184 -1.07 -18.28 -5.23
C ALA A 184 -0.39 -16.91 -5.04
N ASP A 185 -1.16 -15.90 -4.63
CA ASP A 185 -0.64 -14.57 -4.33
C ASP A 185 0.34 -14.59 -3.12
N ALA A 186 -0.03 -15.30 -2.05
CA ALA A 186 0.85 -15.51 -0.88
C ALA A 186 2.13 -16.25 -1.26
N ALA A 187 2.03 -17.29 -2.09
CA ALA A 187 3.18 -18.04 -2.59
C ALA A 187 4.11 -17.16 -3.44
N ALA A 188 3.55 -16.31 -4.30
CA ALA A 188 4.32 -15.36 -5.10
C ALA A 188 5.06 -14.35 -4.21
N THR A 189 4.39 -13.79 -3.20
CA THR A 189 4.99 -12.87 -2.23
C THR A 189 6.11 -13.53 -1.43
N PHE A 190 5.86 -14.74 -0.92
CA PHE A 190 6.86 -15.49 -0.15
C PHE A 190 8.08 -15.87 -1.00
N LYS A 191 7.85 -16.33 -2.23
CA LYS A 191 8.92 -16.60 -3.20
C LYS A 191 9.76 -15.35 -3.45
N GLU A 192 9.12 -14.20 -3.66
CA GLU A 192 9.84 -12.94 -3.89
C GLU A 192 10.68 -12.55 -2.68
N LEU A 193 10.12 -12.67 -1.47
CA LEU A 193 10.82 -12.42 -0.21
C LEU A 193 12.08 -13.28 -0.07
N LEU A 194 11.98 -14.56 -0.45
CA LEU A 194 13.07 -15.54 -0.39
C LEU A 194 14.05 -15.50 -1.58
N THR A 195 13.85 -14.64 -2.59
CA THR A 195 14.70 -14.67 -3.80
C THR A 195 15.25 -13.31 -4.22
N ARG A 196 14.62 -12.20 -3.81
CA ARG A 196 15.01 -10.86 -4.26
C ARG A 196 16.35 -10.39 -3.69
N HIS A 197 16.52 -10.41 -2.37
CA HIS A 197 17.69 -9.82 -1.68
C HIS A 197 18.66 -10.91 -1.23
N LYS A 198 19.48 -11.40 -2.18
CA LYS A 198 20.32 -12.61 -2.01
C LYS A 198 21.12 -12.65 -0.70
N SER A 199 21.75 -11.54 -0.30
CA SER A 199 22.55 -11.49 0.94
C SER A 199 21.70 -11.63 2.19
N THR A 200 20.60 -10.87 2.29
CA THR A 200 19.64 -10.95 3.40
C THR A 200 19.02 -12.35 3.50
N VAL A 201 18.62 -12.91 2.35
CA VAL A 201 18.04 -14.26 2.28
C VAL A 201 19.05 -15.32 2.72
N ALA A 202 20.29 -15.27 2.22
CA ALA A 202 21.31 -16.24 2.58
C ALA A 202 21.58 -16.26 4.09
N GLU A 203 21.63 -15.08 4.72
CA GLU A 203 21.76 -14.96 6.17
C GLU A 203 20.57 -15.57 6.90
N PHE A 204 19.34 -15.24 6.46
CA PHE A 204 18.12 -15.78 7.05
C PHE A 204 18.04 -17.31 6.96
N LEU A 205 18.28 -17.88 5.76
CA LEU A 205 18.24 -19.32 5.54
C LEU A 205 19.31 -20.06 6.34
N SER A 206 20.51 -19.48 6.46
CA SER A 206 21.58 -20.08 7.28
C SER A 206 21.21 -20.17 8.75
N LYS A 207 20.49 -19.17 9.28
CA LYS A 207 20.04 -19.14 10.69
C LYS A 207 18.80 -20.01 10.95
N ASN A 208 18.02 -20.32 9.91
CA ASN A 208 16.70 -20.95 10.04
C ASN A 208 16.58 -22.25 9.21
N TYR A 209 17.71 -22.86 8.84
CA TYR A 209 17.77 -24.00 7.93
C TYR A 209 16.79 -25.12 8.31
N ASP A 210 16.85 -25.60 9.57
CA ASP A 210 16.03 -26.72 10.03
C ASP A 210 14.53 -26.43 9.91
N TRP A 211 14.11 -25.22 10.27
CA TRP A 211 12.71 -24.81 10.19
C TRP A 211 12.24 -24.68 8.74
N VAL A 212 13.02 -24.02 7.87
CA VAL A 212 12.67 -23.86 6.45
C VAL A 212 12.62 -25.21 5.74
N SER A 213 13.63 -26.06 5.94
CA SER A 213 13.69 -27.40 5.33
C SER A 213 12.53 -28.29 5.77
N SER A 214 12.13 -28.23 7.04
CA SER A 214 10.94 -28.93 7.50
C SER A 214 9.69 -28.40 6.82
N ALA A 215 9.50 -27.07 6.80
CA ALA A 215 8.28 -26.46 6.30
C ALA A 215 8.08 -26.62 4.77
N VAL A 216 9.16 -26.58 3.98
CA VAL A 216 9.13 -26.80 2.52
C VAL A 216 8.80 -28.25 2.15
N THR A 217 9.05 -29.21 3.05
CA THR A 217 8.71 -30.63 2.80
C THR A 217 7.20 -30.89 2.84
N TYR A 218 6.43 -30.00 3.47
CA TYR A 218 4.98 -30.14 3.67
C TYR A 218 4.12 -29.20 2.80
N VAL A 219 4.74 -28.45 1.88
CA VAL A 219 4.09 -27.59 0.88
C VAL A 219 4.30 -28.19 -0.50
#